data_AF-A0A7S2A261-F1
#
_entry.id   AF-A0A7S2A261-F1
#
_cell.length_a   1.000
_cell.length_b   1.000
_cell.length_c   1.000
_cell.angle_alpha   90.00
_cell.angle_beta   90.00
_cell.angle_gamma   90.00
#
_symmetry.space_group_name_H-M   'P 1'
#
loop_
_entity.id
_entity.type
_entity.pdbx_description
1 polymer ?
#
loop_
_entity_poly.entity_id
_entity_poly.type
_entity_poly.pdbx_seq_one_letter_code
_entity_poly.pdbx_strand_id
1 'polypeptide(L)'
;MNVKAVHQFYAQVDAGVVDFSWLETMAFPLFGGLMAVQLAHEIGHRIIALKDKIDVGLPTFVPSLQLGLTGAITPIKSPPKNINSLFDFAVAGPLAGLVASFALLVVGLESTLYSDAAALAQFPNLPISFVRSSSLVGGIVQGLLGDGILLTPNPALDTIALHPLAVAGFAGLMINSLSLLPLGNTDGGRVCQALFGRSWSRIVTTFTSLFMVLAGVFGLDDANLLLWYSFYASIWQRETEVPCRNEIDDLSTERGLVSIALFVLVMLTLIPMP
;
A
#
# COMPACT_ATOMS: atom_id res chain seq x y z
N MET A 1 38.37 6.53 -9.51
CA MET A 1 37.72 7.34 -8.46
C MET A 1 38.68 8.42 -8.01
N ASN A 2 38.33 9.70 -8.08
CA ASN A 2 39.25 10.81 -7.83
C ASN A 2 39.38 11.08 -6.31
N VAL A 3 40.47 10.62 -5.69
CA VAL A 3 40.68 10.64 -4.23
C VAL A 3 40.60 12.07 -3.64
N LYS A 4 40.97 13.09 -4.43
CA LYS A 4 40.87 14.51 -4.03
C LYS A 4 39.43 14.98 -3.87
N ALA A 5 38.52 14.53 -4.74
CA ALA A 5 37.11 14.87 -4.67
C ALA A 5 36.45 14.25 -3.42
N VAL A 6 36.85 13.03 -3.05
CA VAL A 6 36.37 12.34 -1.84
C VAL A 6 36.83 13.07 -0.58
N HIS A 7 38.09 13.52 -0.51
CA HIS A 7 38.58 14.28 0.65
C HIS A 7 37.94 15.66 0.76
N GLN A 8 37.68 16.33 -0.37
CA GLN A 8 36.93 17.60 -0.39
C GLN A 8 35.49 17.43 0.09
N PHE A 9 34.85 16.31 -0.25
CA PHE A 9 33.51 15.98 0.24
C PHE A 9 33.49 15.78 1.75
N TYR A 10 34.39 14.94 2.31
CA TYR A 10 34.46 14.74 3.75
C TYR A 10 34.78 16.04 4.51
N ALA A 11 35.66 16.89 3.97
CA ALA A 11 35.94 18.20 4.56
C ALA A 11 34.70 19.14 4.56
N GLN A 12 33.79 19.01 3.59
CA GLN A 12 32.53 19.76 3.56
C GLN A 12 31.50 19.21 4.56
N VAL A 13 31.47 17.90 4.76
CA VAL A 13 30.65 17.25 5.79
C VAL A 13 31.12 17.67 7.19
N ASP A 14 32.42 17.58 7.46
CA ASP A 14 33.00 17.96 8.76
C ASP A 14 32.86 19.46 9.04
N ALA A 15 32.83 20.29 7.99
CA ALA A 15 32.56 21.73 8.09
C ALA A 15 31.06 22.07 8.26
N GLY A 16 30.16 21.08 8.29
CA GLY A 16 28.71 21.29 8.42
C GLY A 16 28.05 21.90 7.18
N VAL A 17 28.74 21.90 6.03
CA VAL A 17 28.22 22.42 4.75
C VAL A 17 27.25 21.41 4.11
N VAL A 18 27.45 20.12 4.38
CA VAL A 18 26.54 19.04 3.98
C VAL A 18 25.95 18.42 5.24
N ASP A 19 24.66 18.64 5.45
CA ASP A 19 23.93 18.08 6.58
C ASP A 19 23.27 16.74 6.20
N PHE A 20 23.45 15.73 7.04
CA PHE A 20 22.85 14.40 6.91
C PHE A 20 21.73 14.14 7.92
N SER A 21 21.36 15.13 8.75
CA SER A 21 20.28 15.02 9.73
C SER A 21 18.96 14.55 9.11
N TRP A 22 18.68 14.96 7.87
CA TRP A 22 17.51 14.54 7.10
C TRP A 22 17.46 13.02 6.82
N LEU A 23 18.60 12.31 6.82
CA LEU A 23 18.59 10.85 6.73
C LEU A 23 17.97 10.22 7.98
N GLU A 24 18.31 10.75 9.15
CA GLU A 24 17.81 10.26 10.42
C GLU A 24 16.38 10.72 10.70
N THR A 25 16.05 11.97 10.35
CA THR A 25 14.75 12.56 10.66
C THR A 25 13.69 12.24 9.61
N MET A 26 14.06 11.99 8.35
CA MET A 26 13.10 11.71 7.26
C MET A 26 13.29 10.33 6.64
N ALA A 27 14.49 10.04 6.12
CA ALA A 27 14.68 8.90 5.23
C ALA A 27 14.57 7.55 5.97
N PHE A 28 15.25 7.39 7.11
CA PHE A 28 15.22 6.13 7.87
C PHE A 28 13.85 5.83 8.47
N PRO A 29 13.11 6.78 9.10
CA PRO A 29 11.77 6.49 9.59
C PRO A 29 10.80 6.16 8.47
N LEU A 30 10.85 6.88 7.34
CA LEU A 30 10.00 6.63 6.18
C LEU A 30 10.28 5.25 5.56
N PHE A 31 11.53 4.99 5.20
CA PHE A 31 11.94 3.73 4.58
C PHE A 31 11.75 2.55 5.54
N GLY A 32 12.16 2.70 6.79
CA GLY A 32 11.98 1.69 7.83
C GLY A 32 10.51 1.36 8.07
N GLY A 33 9.64 2.37 8.10
CA GLY A 33 8.19 2.19 8.22
C GLY A 33 7.61 1.43 7.02
N LEU A 34 7.93 1.85 5.79
CA LEU A 34 7.49 1.16 4.58
C LEU A 34 7.95 -0.30 4.54
N MET A 35 9.23 -0.55 4.86
CA MET A 35 9.76 -1.91 4.91
C MET A 35 9.08 -2.73 6.01
N ALA A 36 8.79 -2.15 7.18
CA ALA A 36 8.09 -2.85 8.25
C ALA A 36 6.68 -3.28 7.81
N VAL A 37 5.94 -2.43 7.10
CA VAL A 37 4.63 -2.77 6.52
C VAL A 37 4.75 -3.92 5.53
N GLN A 38 5.69 -3.84 4.59
CA GLN A 38 5.85 -4.88 3.58
C GLN A 38 6.31 -6.21 4.18
N LEU A 39 7.18 -6.17 5.19
CA LEU A 39 7.58 -7.38 5.92
C LEU A 39 6.41 -7.97 6.70
N ALA A 40 5.58 -7.16 7.36
CA ALA A 40 4.38 -7.62 8.04
C ALA A 40 3.42 -8.32 7.06
N HIS A 41 3.24 -7.75 5.87
CA HIS A 41 2.46 -8.36 4.79
C HIS A 41 3.01 -9.74 4.40
N GLU A 42 4.31 -9.84 4.10
CA GLU A 42 4.89 -11.12 3.71
C GLU A 42 4.91 -12.16 4.83
N ILE A 43 5.03 -11.73 6.08
CA ILE A 43 4.88 -12.60 7.26
C ILE A 43 3.46 -13.16 7.31
N GLY A 44 2.43 -12.36 7.02
CA GLY A 44 1.04 -12.81 6.92
C GLY A 44 0.87 -13.95 5.92
N HIS A 45 1.37 -13.76 4.70
CA HIS A 45 1.41 -14.81 3.66
C HIS A 45 2.15 -16.05 4.15
N ARG A 46 3.33 -15.86 4.77
CA ARG A 46 4.17 -16.98 5.22
C ARG A 46 3.52 -17.81 6.31
N ILE A 47 2.78 -17.19 7.25
CA ILE A 47 2.07 -17.90 8.32
C ILE A 47 1.04 -18.86 7.73
N ILE A 48 0.22 -18.40 6.77
CA ILE A 48 -0.78 -19.26 6.15
C ILE A 48 -0.13 -20.30 5.23
N ALA A 49 0.90 -19.93 4.47
CA ALA A 49 1.64 -20.87 3.64
C ALA A 49 2.19 -22.05 4.46
N LEU A 50 2.74 -21.78 5.65
CA LEU A 50 3.24 -22.82 6.56
C LEU A 50 2.11 -23.68 7.12
N LYS A 51 1.01 -23.05 7.58
CA LYS A 51 -0.17 -23.75 8.11
C LYS A 51 -0.77 -24.70 7.08
N ASP A 52 -0.93 -24.21 5.86
CA ASP A 52 -1.62 -24.93 4.79
C ASP A 52 -0.69 -25.76 3.91
N LYS A 53 0.63 -25.72 4.17
CA LYS A 53 1.66 -26.45 3.42
C LYS A 53 1.69 -26.04 1.94
N ILE A 54 1.56 -24.74 1.69
CA ILE A 54 1.70 -24.13 0.37
C ILE A 54 3.17 -23.74 0.20
N ASP A 55 3.81 -24.27 -0.84
CA ASP A 55 5.14 -23.82 -1.24
C ASP A 55 5.03 -22.45 -1.92
N VAL A 56 5.79 -21.48 -1.40
CA VAL A 56 5.81 -20.09 -1.87
C VAL A 56 7.24 -19.69 -2.21
N GLY A 57 7.41 -18.93 -3.28
CA GLY A 57 8.69 -18.36 -3.66
C GLY A 57 9.12 -17.19 -2.79
N LEU A 58 10.24 -16.59 -3.18
CA LEU A 58 10.72 -15.38 -2.54
C LEU A 58 9.90 -14.18 -3.01
N PRO A 59 9.52 -13.26 -2.10
CA PRO A 59 8.84 -12.03 -2.48
C PRO A 59 9.76 -11.17 -3.34
N THR A 60 9.24 -10.69 -4.46
CA THR A 60 9.92 -9.72 -5.32
C THR A 60 9.29 -8.34 -5.11
N PHE A 61 10.01 -7.42 -4.48
CA PHE A 61 9.55 -6.05 -4.30
C PHE A 61 9.51 -5.30 -5.63
N VAL A 62 8.40 -4.62 -5.89
CA VAL A 62 8.21 -3.84 -7.12
C VAL A 62 8.31 -2.36 -6.80
N PRO A 63 9.27 -1.63 -7.40
CA PRO A 63 9.39 -0.19 -7.19
C PRO A 63 8.22 0.56 -7.82
N SER A 64 7.79 1.63 -7.14
CA SER A 64 6.81 2.60 -7.60
C SER A 64 7.41 3.99 -7.60
N LEU A 65 7.09 4.80 -8.60
CA LEU A 65 7.47 6.22 -8.61
C LEU A 65 6.59 7.06 -7.69
N GLN A 66 5.36 6.63 -7.41
CA GLN A 66 4.40 7.39 -6.59
C GLN A 66 4.53 7.09 -5.10
N LEU A 67 4.63 5.81 -4.73
CA LEU A 67 4.61 5.37 -3.33
C LEU A 67 5.96 4.78 -2.87
N GLY A 68 6.99 4.82 -3.71
CA GLY A 68 8.27 4.16 -3.50
C GLY A 68 8.23 2.66 -3.82
N LEU A 69 7.23 1.95 -3.29
CA LEU A 69 6.94 0.55 -3.62
C LEU A 69 5.47 0.39 -4.05
N THR A 70 5.22 -0.43 -5.06
CA THR A 70 3.86 -0.84 -5.45
C THR A 70 3.37 -2.00 -4.58
N GLY A 71 4.30 -2.75 -4.00
CA GLY A 71 4.04 -3.96 -3.23
C GLY A 71 5.16 -4.98 -3.41
N ALA A 72 4.89 -6.22 -3.02
CA ALA A 72 5.72 -7.36 -3.36
C ALA A 72 4.89 -8.45 -4.03
N ILE A 73 5.50 -9.16 -4.97
CA ILE A 73 4.88 -10.30 -5.63
C ILE A 73 5.44 -11.58 -5.00
N THR A 74 4.59 -12.32 -4.32
CA THR A 74 4.94 -13.63 -3.75
C THR A 74 4.30 -14.75 -4.57
N PRO A 75 5.10 -15.48 -5.38
CA PRO A 75 4.57 -16.50 -6.26
C PRO A 75 4.22 -17.76 -5.48
N ILE A 76 3.04 -18.33 -5.74
CA ILE A 76 2.63 -19.64 -5.23
C ILE A 76 3.23 -20.71 -6.17
N LYS A 77 4.05 -21.61 -5.61
CA LYS A 77 4.74 -22.67 -6.38
C LYS A 77 4.00 -24.00 -6.36
N SER A 78 3.15 -24.23 -5.37
CA SER A 78 2.36 -25.45 -5.26
C SER A 78 0.87 -25.15 -5.20
N PRO A 79 0.01 -25.97 -5.82
CA PRO A 79 -1.44 -25.74 -5.82
C PRO A 79 -2.00 -25.79 -4.39
N PRO A 80 -2.73 -24.74 -3.94
CA PRO A 80 -3.42 -24.74 -2.66
C PRO A 80 -4.39 -25.90 -2.54
N LYS A 81 -4.69 -26.32 -1.30
CA LYS A 81 -5.53 -27.51 -1.05
C LYS A 81 -6.95 -27.34 -1.57
N ASN A 82 -7.56 -26.20 -1.27
CA ASN A 82 -8.92 -25.87 -1.64
C ASN A 82 -9.09 -24.35 -1.71
N ILE A 83 -10.30 -23.92 -2.12
CA ILE A 83 -10.63 -22.50 -2.29
C ILE A 83 -10.49 -21.69 -0.99
N ASN A 84 -10.83 -22.31 0.15
CA ASN A 84 -10.70 -21.68 1.48
C ASN A 84 -9.22 -21.42 1.85
N SER A 85 -8.32 -22.33 1.46
CA SER A 85 -6.87 -22.18 1.67
C SER A 85 -6.27 -21.09 0.78
N LEU A 86 -6.72 -20.98 -0.47
CA LEU A 86 -6.34 -19.88 -1.35
C LEU A 86 -6.82 -18.53 -0.80
N PHE A 87 -8.06 -18.49 -0.30
CA PHE A 87 -8.62 -17.29 0.32
C PHE A 87 -7.85 -16.86 1.57
N ASP A 88 -7.60 -17.79 2.50
CA ASP A 88 -6.88 -17.52 3.74
C ASP A 88 -5.47 -16.98 3.44
N PHE A 89 -4.79 -17.56 2.44
CA PHE A 89 -3.49 -17.09 2.01
C PHE A 89 -3.59 -15.66 1.45
N ALA A 90 -4.50 -15.43 0.51
CA ALA A 90 -4.66 -14.16 -0.16
C ALA A 90 -4.99 -12.99 0.80
N VAL A 91 -5.80 -13.23 1.84
CA VAL A 91 -6.19 -12.18 2.78
C VAL A 91 -5.13 -11.91 3.85
N ALA A 92 -4.38 -12.92 4.27
CA ALA A 92 -3.50 -12.82 5.43
C ALA A 92 -2.40 -11.76 5.27
N GLY A 93 -1.79 -11.68 4.09
CA GLY A 93 -0.76 -10.66 3.82
C GLY A 93 -1.32 -9.24 3.91
N PRO A 94 -2.31 -8.87 3.07
CA PRO A 94 -2.92 -7.56 3.11
C PRO A 94 -3.48 -7.17 4.48
N LEU A 95 -4.11 -8.09 5.21
CA LEU A 95 -4.63 -7.81 6.55
C LEU A 95 -3.50 -7.44 7.53
N ALA A 96 -2.40 -8.19 7.53
CA ALA A 96 -1.24 -7.90 8.37
C ALA A 96 -0.60 -6.56 7.99
N GLY A 97 -0.47 -6.29 6.68
CA GLY A 97 0.04 -5.02 6.17
C GLY A 97 -0.86 -3.83 6.51
N LEU A 98 -2.19 -3.96 6.39
CA LEU A 98 -3.16 -2.92 6.75
C LEU A 98 -3.11 -2.59 8.24
N VAL A 99 -3.03 -3.59 9.12
CA VAL A 99 -2.92 -3.37 10.57
C VAL A 99 -1.61 -2.65 10.92
N ALA A 100 -0.49 -3.09 10.35
CA ALA A 100 0.80 -2.42 10.55
C ALA A 100 0.78 -0.98 10.02
N SER A 101 0.18 -0.76 8.85
CA SER A 101 0.06 0.56 8.22
C SER A 101 -0.80 1.50 9.05
N PHE A 102 -1.93 1.02 9.57
CA PHE A 102 -2.80 1.78 10.44
C PHE A 102 -2.10 2.17 11.74
N ALA A 103 -1.36 1.25 12.37
CA ALA A 103 -0.59 1.55 13.57
C ALA A 103 0.47 2.64 13.33
N LEU A 104 1.22 2.54 12.21
CA LEU A 104 2.21 3.56 11.84
C LEU A 104 1.56 4.92 11.52
N LEU A 105 0.40 4.91 10.87
CA LEU A 105 -0.35 6.13 10.58
C LEU A 105 -0.72 6.85 11.88
N VAL A 106 -1.34 6.15 12.83
CA VAL A 106 -1.75 6.74 14.11
C VAL A 106 -0.55 7.25 14.91
N VAL A 107 0.49 6.43 15.07
CA VAL A 107 1.71 6.82 15.80
C VAL A 107 2.40 8.02 15.14
N GLY A 108 2.43 8.07 13.81
CA GLY A 108 2.99 9.19 13.07
C GLY A 108 2.15 10.47 13.21
N LEU A 109 0.83 10.37 13.20
CA LEU A 109 -0.06 11.54 13.38
C LEU A 109 0.02 12.07 14.81
N GLU A 110 0.06 11.21 15.82
CA GLU A 110 0.32 11.63 17.20
C GLU A 110 1.68 12.30 17.32
N SER A 111 2.72 11.73 16.71
CA SER A 111 4.06 12.35 16.69
C SER A 111 4.05 13.73 16.02
N THR A 112 3.22 13.90 14.98
CA THR A 112 3.03 15.19 14.31
C THR A 112 2.36 16.21 15.24
N LEU A 113 1.33 15.79 15.99
CA LEU A 113 0.58 16.64 16.91
C LEU A 113 1.44 17.18 18.07
N TYR A 114 2.36 16.37 18.59
CA TYR A 114 3.23 16.74 19.71
C TYR A 114 4.58 17.36 19.29
N SER A 115 4.81 17.54 17.99
CA SER A 115 6.04 18.15 17.48
C SER A 115 6.00 19.68 17.57
N ASP A 116 7.14 20.30 17.83
CA ASP A 116 7.29 21.75 17.81
C ASP A 116 7.45 22.28 16.38
N ALA A 117 7.36 23.61 16.21
CA ALA A 117 7.46 24.24 14.90
C ALA A 117 8.82 23.99 14.20
N ALA A 118 9.89 23.80 14.97
CA ALA A 118 11.21 23.51 14.45
C ALA A 118 11.30 22.07 13.87
N ALA A 119 10.72 21.09 14.56
CA ALA A 119 10.63 19.72 14.07
C ALA A 119 9.70 19.61 12.85
N LEU A 120 8.54 20.28 12.88
CA LEU A 120 7.60 20.30 11.76
C LEU A 120 8.23 20.86 10.47
N ALA A 121 9.15 21.83 10.58
CA ALA A 121 9.88 22.37 9.43
C ALA A 121 10.81 21.34 8.75
N GLN A 122 11.17 20.25 9.43
CA GLN A 122 11.99 19.17 8.91
C GLN A 122 11.18 18.00 8.36
N PHE A 123 9.87 17.97 8.61
CA PHE A 123 9.01 16.87 8.17
C PHE A 123 8.68 16.96 6.67
N PRO A 124 8.37 15.82 6.03
CA PRO A 124 7.93 15.82 4.65
C PRO A 124 6.62 16.58 4.50
N ASN A 125 6.62 17.56 3.60
CA ASN A 125 5.43 18.31 3.21
C ASN A 125 4.73 17.58 2.07
N LEU A 126 3.49 17.14 2.32
CA LEU A 126 2.66 16.49 1.33
C LEU A 126 1.59 17.44 0.80
N PRO A 127 1.29 17.43 -0.50
CA PRO A 127 0.14 18.14 -1.04
C PRO A 127 -1.15 17.66 -0.35
N ILE A 128 -2.03 18.59 0.01
CA ILE A 128 -3.31 18.26 0.65
C ILE A 128 -4.18 17.41 -0.30
N SER A 129 -4.11 17.64 -1.61
CA SER A 129 -4.76 16.80 -2.62
C SER A 129 -4.35 15.33 -2.52
N PHE A 130 -3.09 15.05 -2.22
CA PHE A 130 -2.61 13.68 -2.03
C PHE A 130 -3.21 13.05 -0.77
N VAL A 131 -3.28 13.77 0.35
CA VAL A 131 -3.93 13.24 1.57
C VAL A 131 -5.44 13.05 1.35
N ARG A 132 -6.08 13.94 0.59
CA ARG A 132 -7.49 13.85 0.19
C ARG A 132 -7.78 12.76 -0.83
N SER A 133 -6.76 12.15 -1.44
CA SER A 133 -6.97 10.99 -2.34
C SER A 133 -7.56 9.77 -1.61
N SER A 134 -7.56 9.78 -0.28
CA SER A 134 -8.13 8.73 0.56
C SER A 134 -9.15 9.29 1.55
N SER A 135 -10.39 8.81 1.48
CA SER A 135 -11.44 9.16 2.44
C SER A 135 -11.13 8.66 3.85
N LEU A 136 -10.56 7.44 3.96
CA LEU A 136 -10.17 6.85 5.24
C LEU A 136 -9.06 7.66 5.90
N VAL A 137 -7.96 7.91 5.19
CA VAL A 137 -6.82 8.63 5.77
C VAL A 137 -7.15 10.10 5.96
N GLY A 138 -7.82 10.75 5.02
CA GLY A 138 -8.30 12.11 5.17
C GLY A 138 -9.20 12.28 6.40
N GLY A 139 -10.11 11.34 6.64
CA GLY A 139 -10.96 11.32 7.83
C GLY A 139 -10.18 11.15 9.14
N ILE A 140 -9.18 10.25 9.18
CA ILE A 140 -8.32 10.07 10.36
C ILE A 140 -7.48 11.32 10.63
N VAL A 141 -6.94 11.93 9.58
CA VAL A 141 -6.13 13.15 9.67
C VAL A 141 -6.97 14.31 10.23
N GLN A 142 -8.19 14.52 9.73
CA GLN A 142 -9.09 15.55 10.29
C GLN A 142 -9.46 15.24 11.74
N GLY A 143 -9.79 13.99 12.05
CA GLY A 143 -10.17 13.59 13.40
C GLY A 143 -9.06 13.75 14.45
N LEU A 144 -7.77 13.62 14.05
CA LEU A 144 -6.64 13.72 14.97
C LEU A 144 -5.96 15.09 14.98
N LEU A 145 -5.76 15.73 13.82
CA LEU A 145 -5.07 17.01 13.70
C LEU A 145 -6.02 18.22 13.73
N GLY A 146 -7.32 18.00 13.58
CA GLY A 146 -8.37 19.03 13.69
C GLY A 146 -9.25 19.14 12.46
N ASP A 147 -10.54 19.37 12.72
CA ASP A 147 -11.54 19.55 11.67
C ASP A 147 -11.19 20.73 10.76
N GLY A 148 -11.22 20.49 9.45
CA GLY A 148 -10.96 21.52 8.44
C GLY A 148 -9.49 21.74 8.06
N ILE A 149 -8.53 21.00 8.65
CA ILE A 149 -7.11 21.13 8.25
C ILE A 149 -6.85 20.80 6.78
N LEU A 150 -7.71 19.98 6.17
CA LEU A 150 -7.65 19.61 4.76
C LEU A 150 -8.60 20.46 3.87
N LEU A 151 -9.37 21.37 4.46
CA LEU A 151 -10.29 22.26 3.74
C LEU A 151 -9.55 23.55 3.38
N THR A 152 -8.85 23.54 2.24
CA THR A 152 -8.12 24.70 1.76
C THR A 152 -8.60 25.16 0.38
N PRO A 153 -8.44 26.46 0.04
CA PRO A 153 -8.85 26.99 -1.26
C PRO A 153 -8.07 26.41 -2.43
N ASN A 154 -6.82 25.98 -2.21
CA ASN A 154 -5.97 25.41 -3.26
C ASN A 154 -5.25 24.13 -2.77
N PRO A 155 -5.96 22.99 -2.68
CA PRO A 155 -5.42 21.76 -2.11
C PRO A 155 -4.24 21.17 -2.89
N ALA A 156 -4.03 21.58 -4.14
CA ALA A 156 -2.90 21.13 -4.95
C ALA A 156 -1.59 21.88 -4.64
N LEU A 157 -1.68 23.13 -4.15
CA LEU A 157 -0.52 23.95 -3.77
C LEU A 157 -0.29 23.96 -2.26
N ASP A 158 -1.36 23.86 -1.49
CA ASP A 158 -1.30 23.82 -0.04
C ASP A 158 -0.74 22.47 0.41
N THR A 159 0.18 22.52 1.36
CA THR A 159 0.87 21.34 1.87
C THR A 159 0.67 21.19 3.36
N ILE A 160 0.76 19.95 3.82
CA ILE A 160 0.72 19.58 5.22
C ILE A 160 2.01 18.83 5.58
N ALA A 161 2.69 19.29 6.63
CA ALA A 161 3.85 18.61 7.18
C ALA A 161 3.38 17.45 8.05
N LEU A 162 3.78 16.23 7.72
CA LEU A 162 3.44 15.03 8.49
C LEU A 162 4.70 14.28 8.89
N HIS A 163 4.70 13.68 10.08
CA HIS A 163 5.79 12.82 10.51
C HIS A 163 6.03 11.70 9.47
N PRO A 164 7.29 11.32 9.15
CA PRO A 164 7.54 10.35 8.08
C PRO A 164 6.91 8.97 8.31
N LEU A 165 6.67 8.58 9.57
CA LEU A 165 5.90 7.36 9.89
C LEU A 165 4.42 7.46 9.49
N ALA A 166 3.81 8.65 9.59
CA ALA A 166 2.44 8.85 9.11
C ALA A 166 2.37 8.68 7.59
N VAL A 167 3.37 9.22 6.88
CA VAL A 167 3.52 9.06 5.43
C VAL A 167 3.73 7.59 5.05
N ALA A 168 4.59 6.87 5.79
CA ALA A 168 4.80 5.43 5.60
C ALA A 168 3.52 4.62 5.84
N GLY A 169 2.78 4.93 6.90
CA GLY A 169 1.49 4.31 7.21
C GLY A 169 0.43 4.58 6.14
N PHE A 170 0.35 5.82 5.65
CA PHE A 170 -0.54 6.17 4.55
C PHE A 170 -0.21 5.41 3.27
N ALA A 171 1.06 5.44 2.84
CA ALA A 171 1.52 4.70 1.67
C ALA A 171 1.31 3.19 1.84
N GLY A 172 1.53 2.64 3.04
CA GLY A 172 1.24 1.25 3.37
C GLY A 172 -0.24 0.88 3.23
N LEU A 173 -1.16 1.74 3.70
CA LEU A 173 -2.60 1.55 3.49
C LEU A 173 -2.95 1.54 1.99
N MET A 174 -2.36 2.44 1.20
CA MET A 174 -2.55 2.47 -0.25
C MET A 174 -2.05 1.16 -0.90
N ILE A 175 -0.81 0.76 -0.62
CA ILE A 175 -0.17 -0.43 -1.21
C ILE A 175 -1.00 -1.69 -0.93
N ASN A 176 -1.39 -1.91 0.33
CA ASN A 176 -2.19 -3.07 0.71
C ASN A 176 -3.61 -3.02 0.14
N SER A 177 -4.19 -1.82 -0.02
CA SER A 177 -5.51 -1.69 -0.64
C SER A 177 -5.48 -1.95 -2.15
N LEU A 178 -4.42 -1.49 -2.82
CA LEU A 178 -4.15 -1.80 -4.23
C LEU A 178 -3.94 -3.30 -4.43
N SER A 179 -3.22 -3.97 -3.52
CA SER A 179 -3.02 -5.43 -3.61
C SER A 179 -4.33 -6.21 -3.46
N LEU A 180 -5.31 -5.67 -2.74
CA LEU A 180 -6.66 -6.22 -2.57
C LEU A 180 -7.64 -5.89 -3.71
N LEU A 181 -7.24 -5.10 -4.71
CA LEU A 181 -8.06 -4.94 -5.91
C LEU A 181 -8.10 -6.25 -6.71
N PRO A 182 -9.26 -6.63 -7.29
CA PRO A 182 -9.45 -7.92 -7.95
C PRO A 182 -8.78 -7.97 -9.33
N LEU A 183 -7.44 -8.05 -9.36
CA LEU A 183 -6.62 -7.98 -10.58
C LEU A 183 -5.75 -9.23 -10.74
N GLY A 184 -6.14 -10.14 -11.63
CA GLY A 184 -5.32 -11.28 -12.05
C GLY A 184 -4.79 -12.10 -10.86
N ASN A 185 -3.47 -12.10 -10.62
CA ASN A 185 -2.84 -12.85 -9.52
C ASN A 185 -2.45 -11.98 -8.31
N THR A 186 -2.96 -10.76 -8.20
CA THR A 186 -2.90 -10.00 -6.94
C THR A 186 -3.65 -10.75 -5.83
N ASP A 187 -3.44 -10.34 -4.59
CA ASP A 187 -4.17 -10.90 -3.45
C ASP A 187 -5.69 -10.70 -3.58
N GLY A 188 -6.13 -9.53 -4.05
CA GLY A 188 -7.53 -9.29 -4.40
C GLY A 188 -8.02 -10.15 -5.55
N GLY A 189 -7.17 -10.42 -6.55
CA GLY A 189 -7.46 -11.35 -7.64
C GLY A 189 -7.70 -12.78 -7.14
N ARG A 190 -6.86 -13.25 -6.22
CA ARG A 190 -6.98 -14.55 -5.54
C ARG A 190 -8.25 -14.62 -4.67
N VAL A 191 -8.58 -13.55 -3.94
CA VAL A 191 -9.85 -13.43 -3.20
C VAL A 191 -11.05 -13.51 -4.15
N CYS A 192 -11.01 -12.77 -5.26
CA CYS A 192 -12.06 -12.78 -6.28
C CYS A 192 -12.22 -14.15 -6.92
N GLN A 193 -11.12 -14.85 -7.21
CA GLN A 193 -11.12 -16.21 -7.72
C GLN A 193 -11.73 -17.17 -6.70
N ALA A 194 -11.47 -16.97 -5.40
CA ALA A 194 -12.04 -17.80 -4.37
C ALA A 194 -13.55 -17.58 -4.15
N LEU A 195 -14.04 -16.36 -4.39
CA LEU A 195 -15.45 -15.99 -4.24
C LEU A 195 -16.32 -16.40 -5.43
N PHE A 196 -15.84 -16.15 -6.65
CA PHE A 196 -16.65 -16.25 -7.86
C PHE A 196 -16.18 -17.33 -8.84
N GLY A 197 -15.07 -17.98 -8.54
CA GLY A 197 -14.41 -18.92 -9.45
C GLY A 197 -13.67 -18.23 -10.59
N ARG A 198 -13.03 -19.04 -11.45
CA ARG A 198 -12.02 -18.57 -12.42
C ARG A 198 -12.62 -17.79 -13.58
N SER A 199 -13.78 -18.20 -14.07
CA SER A 199 -14.44 -17.54 -15.20
C SER A 199 -14.86 -16.12 -14.84
N TRP A 200 -15.52 -15.96 -13.69
CA TRP A 200 -15.93 -14.66 -13.20
C TRP A 200 -14.76 -13.79 -12.75
N SER A 201 -13.73 -14.38 -12.13
CA SER A 201 -12.50 -13.64 -11.76
C SER A 201 -11.87 -12.92 -12.95
N ARG A 202 -11.77 -13.57 -14.13
CA ARG A 202 -11.26 -12.90 -15.35
C ARG A 202 -12.13 -11.72 -15.79
N ILE A 203 -13.45 -11.88 -15.69
CA ILE A 203 -14.42 -10.84 -16.04
C ILE A 203 -14.26 -9.64 -15.09
N VAL A 204 -14.27 -9.90 -13.78
CA VAL A 204 -14.10 -8.87 -12.75
C VAL A 204 -12.76 -8.15 -12.92
N THR A 205 -11.66 -8.88 -13.10
CA THR A 205 -10.35 -8.27 -13.39
C THR A 205 -10.37 -7.35 -14.60
N THR A 206 -11.03 -7.77 -15.68
CA THR A 206 -11.13 -6.92 -16.88
C THR A 206 -11.90 -5.63 -16.59
N PHE A 207 -13.03 -5.73 -15.89
CA PHE A 207 -13.82 -4.55 -15.51
C PHE A 207 -13.10 -3.64 -14.54
N THR A 208 -12.40 -4.19 -13.54
CA THR A 208 -11.61 -3.41 -12.58
C THR A 208 -10.46 -2.70 -13.26
N SER A 209 -9.68 -3.39 -14.12
CA SER A 209 -8.63 -2.74 -14.91
C SER A 209 -9.17 -1.62 -15.79
N LEU A 210 -10.30 -1.86 -16.48
CA LEU A 210 -10.93 -0.84 -17.32
C LEU A 210 -11.38 0.37 -16.50
N PHE A 211 -12.03 0.13 -15.36
CA PHE A 211 -12.45 1.19 -14.44
C PHE A 211 -11.26 2.04 -13.99
N MET A 212 -10.15 1.42 -13.58
CA MET A 212 -8.94 2.12 -13.14
C MET A 212 -8.32 2.97 -14.25
N VAL A 213 -8.27 2.45 -15.47
CA VAL A 213 -7.81 3.21 -16.65
C VAL A 213 -8.70 4.42 -16.90
N LEU A 214 -10.02 4.22 -16.89
CA LEU A 214 -10.98 5.32 -17.12
C LEU A 214 -10.90 6.35 -15.98
N ALA A 215 -10.75 5.91 -14.73
CA ALA A 215 -10.61 6.80 -13.57
C ALA A 215 -9.41 7.73 -13.72
N GLY A 216 -8.25 7.22 -14.15
CA GLY A 216 -7.09 8.07 -14.44
C GLY A 216 -7.29 8.98 -15.65
N VAL A 217 -7.82 8.46 -16.77
CA VAL A 217 -8.01 9.24 -18.01
C VAL A 217 -9.01 10.39 -17.83
N PHE A 218 -10.06 10.19 -17.04
CA PHE A 218 -11.07 11.21 -16.75
C PHE A 218 -10.77 12.08 -15.52
N GLY A 219 -9.58 11.91 -14.90
CA GLY A 219 -9.16 12.75 -13.77
C GLY A 219 -9.97 12.51 -12.49
N LEU A 220 -10.49 11.30 -12.28
CA LEU A 220 -11.08 10.89 -11.00
C LEU A 220 -10.01 10.54 -9.94
N ASP A 221 -8.74 10.49 -10.36
CA ASP A 221 -7.58 10.19 -9.55
C ASP A 221 -6.47 11.20 -9.88
N ASP A 222 -6.38 12.25 -9.06
CA ASP A 222 -5.42 13.36 -9.25
C ASP A 222 -3.97 12.87 -9.34
N ALA A 223 -3.63 11.79 -8.61
CA ALA A 223 -2.28 11.24 -8.58
C ALA A 223 -2.03 10.20 -9.69
N ASN A 224 -3.06 9.83 -10.46
CA ASN A 224 -3.05 8.74 -11.44
C ASN A 224 -2.52 7.40 -10.88
N LEU A 225 -2.60 7.21 -9.57
CA LEU A 225 -2.17 6.00 -8.88
C LEU A 225 -2.83 4.74 -9.46
N LEU A 226 -4.15 4.79 -9.67
CA LEU A 226 -4.94 3.70 -10.22
C LEU A 226 -4.54 3.39 -11.66
N LEU A 227 -4.29 4.41 -12.48
CA LEU A 227 -3.85 4.23 -13.86
C LEU A 227 -2.50 3.51 -13.91
N TRP A 228 -1.52 3.99 -13.15
CA TRP A 228 -0.19 3.38 -13.12
C TRP A 228 -0.20 1.97 -12.54
N TYR A 229 -1.00 1.73 -11.51
CA TYR A 229 -1.19 0.39 -10.96
C TYR A 229 -1.84 -0.56 -11.98
N SER A 230 -2.84 -0.09 -12.75
CA SER A 230 -3.48 -0.90 -13.79
C SER A 230 -2.51 -1.29 -14.91
N PHE A 231 -1.61 -0.38 -15.30
CA PHE A 231 -0.56 -0.64 -16.29
C PHE A 231 0.44 -1.69 -15.77
N TYR A 232 0.90 -1.51 -14.53
CA TYR A 232 1.75 -2.48 -13.86
C TYR A 232 1.09 -3.87 -13.78
N ALA A 233 -0.13 -3.95 -13.25
CA ALA A 233 -0.85 -5.23 -13.09
C ALA A 233 -1.08 -5.93 -14.43
N SER A 234 -1.31 -5.17 -15.50
CA SER A 234 -1.50 -5.71 -16.86
C SER A 234 -0.25 -6.37 -17.44
N ILE A 235 0.95 -5.97 -17.01
CA ILE A 235 2.22 -6.52 -17.49
C ILE A 235 2.70 -7.68 -16.62
N TRP A 236 2.66 -7.52 -15.29
CA TRP A 236 3.27 -8.48 -14.35
C TRP A 236 2.30 -9.44 -13.67
N GLN A 237 1.01 -9.10 -13.59
CA GLN A 237 0.04 -9.79 -12.73
C GLN A 237 -1.27 -10.15 -13.42
N ARG A 238 -1.29 -10.19 -14.76
CA ARG A 238 -2.52 -10.38 -15.56
C ARG A 238 -3.15 -11.77 -15.45
N GLU A 239 -2.34 -12.79 -15.16
CA GLU A 239 -2.80 -14.18 -15.18
C GLU A 239 -3.59 -14.56 -13.93
N THR A 240 -4.47 -15.55 -14.04
CA THR A 240 -5.12 -16.14 -12.86
C THR A 240 -4.13 -17.01 -12.10
N GLU A 241 -4.30 -17.12 -10.79
CA GLU A 241 -3.44 -17.96 -9.95
C GLU A 241 -3.53 -19.45 -10.30
N VAL A 242 -2.50 -20.22 -9.87
CA VAL A 242 -2.45 -21.67 -10.02
C VAL A 242 -3.74 -22.35 -9.54
N PRO A 243 -4.23 -23.39 -10.26
CA PRO A 243 -5.42 -24.13 -9.85
C PRO A 243 -5.31 -24.66 -8.42
N CYS A 244 -6.40 -24.59 -7.64
CA CYS A 244 -6.47 -25.33 -6.38
C CYS A 244 -6.67 -26.83 -6.66
N ARG A 245 -6.28 -27.69 -5.71
CA ARG A 245 -6.50 -29.14 -5.82
C ARG A 245 -7.99 -29.50 -5.74
N ASN A 246 -8.76 -28.74 -4.98
CA ASN A 246 -10.22 -28.81 -4.96
C ASN A 246 -10.83 -27.41 -5.17
N GLU A 247 -11.57 -27.24 -6.27
CA GLU A 247 -12.32 -26.02 -6.61
C GLU A 247 -13.85 -26.26 -6.63
N ILE A 248 -14.31 -27.43 -6.17
CA ILE A 248 -15.74 -27.80 -6.16
C ILE A 248 -16.43 -27.24 -4.91
N ASP A 249 -15.71 -27.15 -3.79
CA ASP A 249 -16.25 -26.64 -2.53
C ASP A 249 -16.42 -25.12 -2.57
N ASP A 250 -17.53 -24.64 -2.02
CA ASP A 250 -17.77 -23.21 -1.87
C ASP A 250 -16.92 -22.58 -0.75
N LEU A 251 -16.76 -21.26 -0.83
CA LEU A 251 -16.15 -20.48 0.23
C LEU A 251 -17.08 -20.44 1.46
N SER A 252 -16.52 -20.65 2.65
CA SER A 252 -17.28 -20.53 3.90
C SER A 252 -17.88 -19.13 4.08
N THR A 253 -19.05 -19.03 4.70
CA THR A 253 -19.77 -17.76 4.90
C THR A 253 -18.96 -16.73 5.67
N GLU A 254 -18.18 -17.13 6.67
CA GLU A 254 -17.35 -16.23 7.50
C GLU A 254 -16.28 -15.53 6.64
N ARG A 255 -15.64 -16.27 5.74
CA ARG A 255 -14.67 -15.73 4.77
C ARG A 255 -15.32 -14.78 3.77
N GLY A 256 -16.56 -15.07 3.37
CA GLY A 256 -17.37 -14.14 2.58
C GLY A 256 -17.57 -12.79 3.30
N LEU A 257 -17.89 -12.81 4.59
CA LEU A 257 -18.05 -11.58 5.39
C LEU A 257 -16.73 -10.80 5.53
N VAL A 258 -15.62 -11.49 5.75
CA VAL A 258 -14.28 -10.86 5.77
C VAL A 258 -13.98 -10.17 4.44
N SER A 259 -14.35 -10.80 3.32
CA SER A 259 -14.18 -10.21 1.99
C SER A 259 -14.94 -8.90 1.83
N ILE A 260 -16.18 -8.85 2.31
CA ILE A 260 -17.01 -7.64 2.25
C ILE A 260 -16.40 -6.53 3.12
N ALA A 261 -15.96 -6.87 4.33
CA ALA A 261 -15.32 -5.91 5.22
C ALA A 261 -14.05 -5.31 4.61
N LEU A 262 -13.21 -6.16 4.00
CA LEU A 262 -12.01 -5.72 3.29
C LEU A 262 -12.34 -4.88 2.05
N PHE A 263 -13.36 -5.26 1.29
CA PHE A 263 -13.80 -4.47 0.13
C PHE A 263 -14.23 -3.06 0.56
N VAL A 264 -15.03 -2.94 1.63
CA VAL A 264 -15.43 -1.63 2.17
C VAL A 264 -14.21 -0.82 2.61
N LEU A 265 -13.26 -1.45 3.31
CA LEU A 265 -12.02 -0.78 3.73
C LEU A 265 -11.18 -0.31 2.54
N VAL A 266 -11.03 -1.13 1.50
CA VAL A 266 -10.31 -0.80 0.26
C VAL A 266 -10.99 0.37 -0.44
N MET A 267 -12.32 0.38 -0.53
CA MET A 267 -13.07 1.48 -1.12
C MET A 267 -12.90 2.77 -0.33
N LEU A 268 -13.01 2.75 1.00
CA LEU A 268 -12.76 3.93 1.84
C LEU A 268 -11.32 4.43 1.70
N THR A 269 -10.39 3.51 1.49
CA THR A 269 -8.97 3.84 1.35
C THR A 269 -8.66 4.46 -0.01
N LEU A 270 -9.22 3.95 -1.12
CA LEU A 270 -8.87 4.38 -2.48
C LEU A 270 -9.82 5.43 -3.07
N ILE A 271 -10.97 5.70 -2.45
CA ILE A 271 -11.90 6.74 -2.90
C ILE A 271 -11.47 8.09 -2.32
N PRO A 272 -11.31 9.13 -3.16
CA PRO A 272 -11.00 10.47 -2.70
C PRO A 272 -12.07 11.03 -1.75
N MET A 273 -11.61 11.81 -0.78
CA MET A 273 -12.48 12.56 0.12
C MET A 273 -13.30 13.60 -0.67
N PRO A 274 -14.60 13.76 -0.37
CA PRO A 274 -15.43 14.79 -1.00
C PRO A 274 -14.92 16.22 -0.79
#